data_AF-A0A5Q8CAT7-F1
#
_entry.id   AF-A0A5Q8CAT7-F1
#
_cell.length_a   1.000
_cell.length_b   1.000
_cell.length_c   1.000
_cell.angle_alpha   90.00
_cell.angle_beta   90.00
_cell.angle_gamma   90.00
#
_symmetry.space_group_name_H-M   'P 1'
#
loop_
_entity.id
_entity.type
_entity.pdbx_description
1 polymer ?
#
loop_
_entity_poly.entity_id
_entity_poly.type
_entity_poly.pdbx_seq_one_letter_code
_entity_poly.pdbx_strand_id
1 'polypeptide(L)' 'RGGIHNSVTRTVLKPTHMIGGYVHQAYGFNYYGTVGSNRDEFIVVRKMAAVDWLEEPLQAQAPKEAAE' A
#
# COMPACT_ATOMS: atom_id res chain seq x y z
N ARG A 1 -1.64 -11.67 9.12
CA ARG A 1 -2.14 -11.36 7.76
C ARG A 1 -1.02 -10.69 6.98
N GLY A 2 -0.82 -11.06 5.70
CA GLY A 2 0.22 -10.44 4.87
C GLY A 2 -0.12 -8.97 4.56
N GLY A 3 0.92 -8.15 4.32
CA GLY A 3 0.78 -6.78 3.84
C GLY A 3 0.45 -6.69 2.35
N ILE A 4 0.42 -5.47 1.81
CA ILE A 4 0.17 -5.16 0.39
C ILE A 4 1.41 -4.52 -0.24
N HIS A 5 1.34 -4.18 -1.53
CA HIS A 5 2.44 -3.51 -2.24
C HIS A 5 2.90 -2.22 -1.54
N ASN A 6 1.99 -1.41 -1.00
CA ASN A 6 2.35 -0.20 -0.23
C ASN A 6 2.84 -0.46 1.21
N SER A 7 2.94 -1.72 1.63
CA SER A 7 3.58 -2.07 2.91
C SER A 7 5.11 -2.03 2.83
N VAL A 8 5.67 -2.03 1.62
CA VAL A 8 7.13 -1.96 1.38
C VAL A 8 7.57 -0.63 0.77
N THR A 9 6.65 0.32 0.61
CA THR A 9 6.94 1.64 0.02
C THR A 9 7.06 2.73 1.08
N ARG A 10 7.78 3.82 0.78
CA ARG A 10 7.91 4.99 1.65
C ARG A 10 7.94 6.29 0.86
N THR A 11 7.19 7.29 1.31
CA THR A 11 7.24 8.65 0.74
C THR A 11 8.62 9.29 0.95
N VAL A 12 9.27 9.66 -0.15
CA VAL A 12 10.52 10.45 -0.14
C VAL A 12 10.29 11.71 -0.98
N LEU A 13 10.52 12.88 -0.38
CA LEU A 13 10.23 14.16 -1.01
C LEU A 13 11.44 14.67 -1.80
N LYS A 14 11.19 15.24 -2.99
CA LYS A 14 12.22 15.88 -3.81
C LYS A 14 12.14 17.41 -3.64
N PRO A 15 13.19 18.10 -3.17
CA PRO A 15 13.16 19.55 -2.93
C PRO A 15 12.77 20.38 -4.17
N THR A 16 13.08 19.92 -5.37
CA THR A 16 12.68 20.61 -6.61
C THR A 16 11.16 20.73 -6.74
N HIS A 17 10.38 19.83 -6.14
CA HIS A 17 8.92 19.87 -6.15
C HIS A 17 8.32 20.71 -5.00
N MET A 18 9.17 21.38 -4.22
CA MET A 18 8.76 22.26 -3.11
C MET A 18 9.01 23.75 -3.41
N ILE A 19 9.51 24.07 -4.61
CA ILE A 19 9.72 25.45 -5.05
C ILE A 19 8.37 26.19 -5.10
N GLY A 20 8.36 27.45 -4.67
CA GLY A 20 7.17 28.29 -4.63
C GLY A 20 7.50 29.76 -4.90
N GLY A 21 6.48 30.55 -5.23
CA GLY A 21 6.64 31.99 -5.45
C GLY A 21 7.42 32.35 -6.71
N TYR A 22 7.58 31.42 -7.66
CA TYR A 22 8.37 31.62 -8.88
C TYR A 22 7.56 31.39 -10.15
N VAL A 23 6.57 32.25 -10.40
CA VAL A 23 5.71 32.27 -11.59
C VAL A 23 5.07 30.90 -11.84
N HIS A 24 5.61 30.10 -12.76
CA HIS A 24 5.12 28.75 -13.10
C HIS A 24 5.39 27.72 -11.99
N GLN A 25 6.38 27.97 -11.12
CA GLN A 25 6.65 27.19 -9.92
C GLN A 25 6.00 27.89 -8.72
N ALA A 26 4.68 27.94 -8.74
CA ALA A 26 3.86 28.44 -7.64
C ALA A 26 2.84 27.37 -7.25
N TYR A 27 2.54 27.30 -5.95
CA TYR A 27 1.57 26.36 -5.44
C TYR A 27 0.16 26.67 -5.99
N GLY A 28 -0.56 25.61 -6.34
CA GLY A 28 -1.98 25.62 -6.65
C GLY A 28 -2.54 24.23 -6.34
N PHE A 29 -3.81 24.16 -5.95
CA PHE A 29 -4.43 22.88 -5.58
C PHE A 29 -4.35 21.89 -6.74
N ASN A 30 -3.67 20.75 -6.50
CA ASN A 30 -3.34 19.73 -7.51
C ASN A 30 -2.49 20.20 -8.71
N TYR A 31 -1.93 21.42 -8.68
CA TYR A 31 -1.11 21.98 -9.76
C TYR A 31 0.40 21.79 -9.52
N TYR A 32 0.87 22.03 -8.29
CA TYR A 32 2.29 21.94 -7.95
C TYR A 32 2.49 21.39 -6.54
N GLY A 33 3.48 20.51 -6.36
CA GLY A 33 3.81 19.91 -5.08
C GLY A 33 4.59 18.61 -5.20
N THR A 34 4.98 18.06 -4.05
CA THR A 34 5.71 16.79 -3.98
C THR A 34 4.89 15.61 -4.51
N VAL A 35 5.57 14.60 -5.06
CA VAL A 35 4.96 13.43 -5.70
C VAL A 35 5.32 12.16 -4.93
N GLY A 36 4.39 11.21 -4.82
CA GLY A 36 4.63 9.89 -4.23
C GLY A 36 5.28 8.91 -5.22
N SER A 37 6.52 9.18 -5.65
CA SER A 37 7.28 8.27 -6.51
C SER A 37 7.60 6.95 -5.81
N ASN A 38 7.45 5.81 -6.51
CA ASN A 38 7.56 4.47 -5.90
C ASN A 38 8.29 3.43 -6.77
N ARG A 39 9.05 3.83 -7.79
CA ARG A 39 9.69 2.88 -8.73
C ARG A 39 11.14 2.56 -8.42
N ASP A 40 11.76 3.37 -7.57
CA ASP A 40 13.17 3.25 -7.18
C ASP A 40 13.38 2.33 -5.97
N GLU A 41 12.31 1.75 -5.42
CA GLU A 41 12.37 0.91 -4.22
C GLU A 41 12.97 -0.46 -4.51
N PHE A 42 13.82 -0.92 -3.59
CA PHE A 42 14.41 -2.25 -3.61
C PHE A 42 13.83 -3.09 -2.48
N ILE A 43 13.49 -4.34 -2.79
CA ILE A 43 12.92 -5.28 -1.84
C ILE A 43 13.73 -6.58 -1.82
N VAL A 44 13.69 -7.28 -0.69
CA VAL A 44 14.23 -8.63 -0.55
C VAL A 44 13.11 -9.63 -0.79
N VAL A 45 13.32 -10.54 -1.74
CA VAL A 45 12.38 -11.64 -2.03
C VAL A 45 12.91 -12.93 -1.40
N ARG A 46 12.06 -13.63 -0.64
CA ARG A 46 12.37 -14.96 -0.09
C ARG A 46 11.18 -15.91 -0.21
N LYS A 47 11.46 -17.20 -0.35
CA LYS A 47 10.45 -18.25 -0.30
C LYS A 47 9.85 -18.35 1.11
N MET A 48 8.53 -18.47 1.20
CA MET A 48 7.85 -18.73 2.49
C MET A 48 8.11 -20.17 2.95
N ALA A 49 8.34 -20.34 4.27
CA ALA A 49 8.57 -21.66 4.87
C ALA A 49 7.26 -22.38 5.23
N ALA A 50 6.27 -21.64 5.71
CA ALA A 50 4.94 -22.14 6.07
C ALA A 50 3.88 -21.15 5.61
N VAL A 51 2.70 -21.66 5.23
CA VAL A 51 1.53 -20.86 4.89
C VAL A 51 0.51 -21.04 6.01
N ASP A 52 0.41 -20.03 6.86
CA ASP A 52 -0.59 -19.95 7.92
C ASP A 52 -1.65 -18.91 7.52
N TRP A 53 -2.89 -19.38 7.38
CA TRP A 53 -4.02 -18.56 6.97
C TRP A 53 -4.58 -17.72 8.13
N LEU A 54 -4.23 -18.03 9.38
CA LEU A 54 -4.68 -17.34 10.59
C LEU A 54 -6.21 -17.25 10.69
N GLU A 55 -6.90 -18.27 10.16
CA GLU A 55 -8.35 -18.43 10.25
C GLU A 55 -8.70 -19.36 11.41
N GLU A 56 -9.91 -19.21 11.95
CA GLU A 56 -10.44 -20.21 12.88
C GLU A 56 -10.69 -21.54 12.16
N PRO A 57 -10.62 -22.69 12.85
CA PRO A 57 -10.93 -23.97 12.26
C PRO A 57 -12.34 -23.98 11.67
N LEU A 58 -12.50 -24.53 10.46
CA LEU A 58 -13.81 -24.72 9.84
C LEU A 58 -14.71 -25.54 10.77
N GLN A 59 -15.73 -24.92 11.36
CA GLN A 59 -16.74 -25.64 12.13
C GLN A 59 -17.60 -26.47 11.16
N ALA A 60 -17.38 -27.78 11.13
CA ALA A 60 -18.05 -28.73 10.22
C ALA A 60 -19.56 -28.92 10.47
N GLN A 61 -20.19 -28.12 11.33
CA GLN A 61 -21.56 -28.28 11.80
C GLN A 61 -22.30 -26.94 11.83
N ALA A 62 -22.38 -26.25 10.70
CA ALA A 62 -23.51 -25.34 10.50
C ALA A 62 -24.75 -26.22 10.25
N PRO A 63 -25.82 -26.16 11.07
CA PRO A 63 -27.05 -26.87 10.76
C PRO A 63 -27.54 -26.41 9.39
N LYS A 64 -27.84 -27.36 8.50
CA LYS A 64 -28.60 -27.06 7.29
C LYS A 64 -29.97 -26.57 7.75
N GLU A 65 -30.14 -25.27 7.90
CA GLU A 65 -31.48 -24.69 7.96
C GLU A 65 -32.18 -25.10 6.68
N ALA A 66 -33.16 -25.98 6.85
CA ALA A 66 -34.10 -26.37 5.82
C ALA A 66 -34.84 -25.10 5.40
N ALA A 67 -34.48 -24.56 4.23
CA ALA A 67 -35.35 -23.66 3.50
C ALA A 67 -36.43 -24.53 2.85
N GLU A 68 -37.61 -24.52 3.45
CA GLU A 68 -38.90 -24.67 2.76
C GLU A 68 -39.12 -23.48 1.81
#